data_AF-A0A3A6N6A7-F1
#
_entry.id   AF-A0A3A6N6A7-F1
#
_cell.length_a   1.000
_cell.length_b   1.000
_cell.length_c   1.000
_cell.angle_alpha   90.00
_cell.angle_beta   90.00
_cell.angle_gamma   90.00
#
_symmetry.space_group_name_H-M   'P 1'
#
loop_
_entity.id
_entity.type
_entity.pdbx_description
1 polymer ?
#
loop_
_entity_poly.entity_id
_entity_poly.type
_entity_poly.pdbx_seq_one_letter_code
_entity_poly.pdbx_strand_id
1 'polypeptide(L)' 'MTDSPKKSGYQRRKAKGYVCHCCKEPKPFCWSCPCGFAICPDCFAENRWGISNGPTWICPDCERVHLME' A
#
# COMPACT_ATOMS: atom_id res chain seq x y z
N MET A 1 11.04 47.82 -5.34
CA MET A 1 10.26 46.70 -5.88
C MET A 1 11.16 45.47 -5.85
N THR A 2 11.06 44.64 -4.82
CA THR A 2 11.97 43.49 -4.61
C THR A 2 11.27 42.20 -4.97
N ASP A 3 11.60 41.67 -6.15
CA ASP A 3 11.24 40.33 -6.61
C ASP A 3 11.99 39.28 -5.79
N SER A 4 11.25 38.41 -5.10
CA SER A 4 11.81 37.30 -4.32
C SER A 4 11.51 35.99 -5.06
N PRO A 5 12.53 35.21 -5.46
CA PRO A 5 12.30 33.99 -6.23
C PRO A 5 11.69 32.90 -5.35
N LYS A 6 10.48 32.45 -5.69
CA LYS A 6 9.81 31.33 -5.04
C LYS A 6 10.58 30.04 -5.33
N LYS A 7 11.33 29.55 -4.35
CA LYS A 7 11.92 28.20 -4.38
C LYS A 7 10.78 27.18 -4.45
N SER A 8 10.52 26.66 -5.64
CA SER A 8 9.71 25.45 -5.84
C SER A 8 10.50 24.26 -5.29
N GLY A 9 10.54 24.15 -3.96
CA GLY A 9 11.10 23.00 -3.29
C GLY A 9 10.26 21.80 -3.70
N TYR A 10 10.83 20.94 -4.55
CA TYR A 10 10.32 19.61 -4.81
C TYR A 10 10.24 18.91 -3.46
N GLN A 11 9.09 19.02 -2.80
CA GLN A 11 8.80 18.30 -1.58
C GLN A 11 8.86 16.84 -1.99
N ARG A 12 10.02 16.21 -1.76
CA ARG A 12 10.16 14.76 -1.75
C ARG A 12 9.08 14.29 -0.80
N ARG A 13 7.96 13.84 -1.35
CA ARG A 13 6.88 13.23 -0.59
C ARG A 13 7.58 12.14 0.20
N LYS A 14 7.79 12.37 1.50
CA LYS A 14 8.33 11.34 2.41
C LYS A 14 7.53 10.10 2.06
N ALA A 15 8.22 9.03 1.66
CA ALA A 15 7.58 7.75 1.39
C ALA A 15 6.74 7.44 2.64
N LYS A 16 5.43 7.73 2.57
CA LYS A 16 4.51 7.45 3.66
C LYS A 16 4.57 5.93 3.71
N GLY A 17 5.13 5.39 4.80
CA GLY A 17 5.16 3.95 5.00
C GLY A 17 3.79 3.38 4.70
N TYR A 18 3.75 2.18 4.13
CA TYR A 18 2.48 1.58 3.77
C TYR A 18 1.69 1.31 5.05
N VAL A 19 0.45 1.79 5.14
CA VAL A 19 -0.43 1.52 6.28
C VAL A 19 -1.29 0.33 5.91
N CYS A 20 -1.24 -0.73 6.72
CA CYS A 20 -2.09 -1.89 6.53
C CYS A 20 -3.55 -1.53 6.83
N HIS A 21 -4.48 -1.97 5.98
CA HIS A 21 -5.92 -1.75 6.18
C HIS A 21 -6.44 -2.56 7.38
N CYS A 22 -5.95 -3.78 7.60
CA CYS A 22 -6.40 -4.68 8.66
C CYS A 22 -5.95 -4.21 10.06
N CYS A 23 -4.64 -4.05 10.27
CA CYS A 23 -4.12 -3.66 11.59
C CYS A 23 -3.94 -2.14 11.77
N LYS A 24 -4.08 -1.34 10.70
CA LYS A 24 -3.93 0.13 10.71
C LYS A 24 -2.55 0.61 11.16
N GLU A 25 -1.55 -0.27 11.16
CA GLU A 25 -0.18 0.05 11.51
C GLU A 25 0.65 0.43 10.28
N PRO A 26 1.58 1.39 10.42
CA PRO A 26 2.59 1.64 9.40
C PRO A 26 3.58 0.48 9.35
N LYS A 27 3.71 -0.16 8.19
CA LYS A 27 4.60 -1.28 7.94
C LYS A 27 5.67 -0.90 6.91
N PRO A 28 6.86 -1.54 6.98
CA PRO A 28 7.90 -1.33 5.97
C PRO A 28 7.45 -1.82 4.58
N PHE A 29 6.54 -2.80 4.55
CA PHE A 29 6.03 -3.42 3.34
C PHE A 29 4.55 -3.80 3.51
N CYS A 30 3.73 -3.46 2.52
CA CYS A 30 2.39 -4.00 2.33
C CYS A 30 2.19 -4.34 0.86
N TRP A 31 1.45 -5.40 0.58
CA TRP A 31 0.87 -5.60 -0.75
C TRP A 31 -0.21 -4.57 -0.96
N SER A 32 -0.05 -3.75 -2.01
CA SER A 32 -0.99 -2.69 -2.34
C SER A 32 -1.79 -3.04 -3.58
N CYS A 33 -3.09 -2.78 -3.51
CA CYS A 33 -4.02 -2.81 -4.62
C CYS A 33 -4.24 -1.38 -5.14
N PRO A 34 -4.37 -1.16 -6.45
CA PRO A 34 -4.70 0.15 -7.01
C PRO A 34 -6.05 0.73 -6.54
N CYS A 35 -6.94 -0.07 -5.93
CA CYS A 35 -8.15 0.45 -5.29
C CYS A 35 -7.87 1.26 -4.02
N GLY A 36 -6.65 1.21 -3.48
CA GLY A 36 -6.24 1.85 -2.22
C GLY A 36 -6.13 0.88 -1.05
N PHE A 37 -6.49 -0.39 -1.22
CA PHE A 37 -6.27 -1.42 -0.21
C PHE A 37 -4.78 -1.75 -0.09
N ALA A 38 -4.29 -1.86 1.14
CA ALA A 38 -2.94 -2.32 1.42
C ALA A 38 -2.96 -3.30 2.58
N ILE A 39 -2.29 -4.44 2.45
CA ILE A 39 -2.26 -5.48 3.50
C ILE A 39 -0.83 -5.90 3.79
N CYS A 40 -0.49 -6.01 5.08
CA CYS A 40 0.84 -6.45 5.50
C CYS A 40 1.00 -7.97 5.41
N PRO A 41 2.24 -8.48 5.35
CA PRO A 41 2.53 -9.91 5.33
C PRO A 41 1.84 -10.70 6.44
N ASP A 42 1.80 -10.16 7.65
CA ASP A 42 1.22 -10.83 8.82
C ASP A 42 -0.30 -11.02 8.66
N CYS A 43 -1.04 -9.92 8.41
CA CYS A 43 -2.49 -9.98 8.22
C CYS A 43 -2.88 -10.81 6.99
N PHE A 44 -2.06 -10.78 5.94
CA PHE A 44 -2.28 -11.62 4.79
C PHE A 44 -2.06 -13.10 5.09
N ALA A 45 -1.05 -13.47 5.88
CA ALA A 45 -0.79 -14.85 6.26
C ALA A 45 -1.95 -15.42 7.10
N GLU A 46 -2.49 -14.63 8.02
CA GLU A 46 -3.69 -14.98 8.81
C GLU A 46 -4.91 -15.20 7.92
N ASN A 47 -5.08 -14.38 6.88
CA ASN A 47 -6.22 -14.44 5.97
C ASN A 47 -5.94 -15.21 4.66
N ARG A 48 -4.80 -15.91 4.58
CA ARG A 48 -4.33 -16.56 3.34
C ARG A 48 -5.34 -17.57 2.82
N TRP A 49 -6.02 -18.27 3.73
CA TRP A 49 -7.02 -19.30 3.40
C TRP A 49 -8.24 -18.75 2.64
N GLY A 50 -8.55 -17.46 2.76
CA GLY A 50 -9.69 -16.82 2.09
C GLY A 50 -9.32 -15.83 1.00
N ILE A 51 -8.09 -15.31 1.00
CA ILE A 51 -7.66 -14.21 0.13
C ILE A 51 -6.68 -14.69 -0.97
N SER A 52 -6.03 -15.84 -0.80
CA SER A 52 -5.01 -16.32 -1.73
C SER A 52 -5.21 -17.77 -2.15
N ASN A 53 -4.90 -18.05 -3.41
CA ASN A 53 -4.86 -19.39 -3.98
C ASN A 53 -3.44 -19.95 -4.12
N GLY A 54 -2.41 -19.25 -3.61
CA GLY A 54 -1.00 -19.63 -3.75
C GLY A 54 -0.21 -18.64 -4.60
N PRO A 55 -0.32 -18.67 -5.94
CA PRO A 55 0.40 -17.76 -6.85
C PRO A 55 -0.26 -16.38 -6.97
N THR A 56 -1.56 -16.26 -6.65
CA THR A 56 -2.27 -14.99 -6.66
C THR A 56 -2.95 -14.69 -5.33
N TRP A 57 -3.27 -13.42 -5.13
CA TRP A 57 -4.19 -12.97 -4.10
C TRP A 57 -5.30 -12.11 -4.68
N ILE A 58 -6.47 -12.16 -4.06
CA ILE A 58 -7.68 -11.48 -4.48
C ILE A 58 -7.92 -10.35 -3.49
N CYS A 59 -8.03 -9.11 -3.97
CA CYS A 59 -8.32 -7.98 -3.10
C CYS A 59 -9.76 -8.07 -2.53
N PRO A 60 -9.98 -7.97 -1.22
CA PRO A 60 -11.32 -8.07 -0.64
C PRO A 60 -12.22 -6.86 -0.96
N ASP A 61 -11.63 -5.70 -1.27
CA ASP A 61 -12.41 -4.47 -1.53
C ASP A 61 -12.88 -4.34 -2.98
N CYS A 62 -12.13 -4.90 -3.94
CA CYS A 62 -12.40 -4.71 -5.37
C CYS A 62 -12.30 -5.99 -6.20
N GLU A 63 -12.08 -7.14 -5.55
CA GLU A 63 -12.02 -8.48 -6.14
C GLU A 63 -10.96 -8.66 -7.24
N ARG A 64 -10.06 -7.69 -7.41
CA ARG A 64 -8.97 -7.77 -8.39
C ARG A 64 -7.95 -8.82 -7.97
N VAL A 65 -7.53 -9.62 -8.93
CA VAL A 65 -6.50 -10.65 -8.76
C VAL A 65 -5.12 -10.02 -8.99
N HIS A 66 -4.21 -10.27 -8.07
CA HIS A 66 -2.82 -9.83 -8.10
C HIS A 66 -1.89 -11.03 -8.09
N LEU A 67 -0.88 -11.03 -8.96
CA LEU A 67 0.20 -12.03 -8.95
C LEU A 67 1.19 -11.69 -7.83
N MET A 68 1.61 -12.70 -7.06
CA MET A 68 2.74 -12.60 -6.15
C MET A 68 4.01 -12.98 -6.91
N GLU A 69 4.59 -12.02 -7.65
CA GLU A 69 5.95 -12.15 -8.22
C GLU A 69 7.00 -11.52 -7.29
#